data_AF-A0A968U673-F1
#
_entry.id   AF-A0A968U673-F1
#
_cell.length_a   1.000
_cell.length_b   1.000
_cell.length_c   1.000
_cell.angle_alpha   90.00
_cell.angle_beta   90.00
_cell.angle_gamma   90.00
#
_symmetry.space_group_name_H-M   'P 1'
#
loop_
_entity.id
_entity.type
_entity.pdbx_description
1 polymer ?
#
loop_
_entity_poly.entity_id
_entity_poly.type
_entity_poly.pdbx_seq_one_letter_code
_entity_poly.pdbx_strand_id
1 'polypeptide(L)'
;MFSATNPAAPLLAVSVPLGVQYGANAPGAITVQDSTLRVDEAQSLILAGGEVVLENASLAVALLEDGQVVGVGEGGRIDIGAVAGAGTLELTETNNLLGLRFPENLARADVRLTDTTTLDVEANNGGDLAVTARNIDILGESELLAGIERNLGLLGSQAGDIRLDATRAIRLDQDSRLANRIRSNAIGNGGDIEITTGTLRVSNGSQISASTFGAGDGGRLSISAGVVEVIGSDGDGNASAISAQVNPGATGDAQDLTIDAGRLVASDGGQIRVSTFGAGNAGQLRVQADGIELIGDDPDDGDPSGLFANVNRNATGRGGDIRILAAGRLSVQDGAALSASTFGAGMEGDSPFQQGWSKSSAAIGRATLAQFVLGSIQGQGAMPKT
;
A
#
# COMPACT_ATOMS: atom_id res chain seq x y z
N MET A 1 -35.82 42.63 -20.61
CA MET A 1 -37.04 42.10 -19.97
C MET A 1 -37.21 40.67 -20.47
N PHE A 2 -36.95 39.68 -19.62
CA PHE A 2 -37.07 38.25 -19.96
C PHE A 2 -38.55 37.84 -19.87
N SER A 3 -39.08 37.15 -20.87
CA SER A 3 -40.45 36.62 -20.88
C SER A 3 -40.42 35.09 -20.80
N ALA A 4 -40.99 34.52 -19.76
CA ALA A 4 -41.00 33.08 -19.51
C ALA A 4 -42.01 32.29 -20.38
N THR A 5 -42.81 32.97 -21.21
CA THR A 5 -43.85 32.34 -22.05
C THR A 5 -43.46 32.22 -23.52
N ASN A 6 -42.34 32.80 -23.94
CA ASN A 6 -41.79 32.65 -25.30
C ASN A 6 -40.26 32.87 -25.28
N PRO A 7 -39.45 31.85 -24.93
CA PRO A 7 -38.00 32.00 -24.86
C PRO A 7 -37.42 32.14 -26.27
N ALA A 8 -37.00 33.34 -26.65
CA ALA A 8 -36.08 33.52 -27.76
C ALA A 8 -34.74 32.84 -27.42
N ALA A 9 -34.10 32.20 -28.40
CA ALA A 9 -32.76 31.64 -28.23
C ALA A 9 -31.82 32.70 -27.62
N PRO A 10 -31.08 32.38 -26.55
CA PRO A 10 -30.28 33.37 -25.85
C PRO A 10 -29.21 33.93 -26.80
N LEU A 11 -29.29 35.24 -27.07
CA LEU A 11 -28.31 36.01 -27.85
C LEU A 11 -27.01 36.28 -27.06
N LEU A 12 -26.92 35.79 -25.82
CA LEU A 12 -25.76 35.94 -24.98
C LEU A 12 -24.80 34.78 -25.25
N ALA A 13 -23.99 34.91 -26.32
CA ALA A 13 -22.75 34.14 -26.38
C ALA A 13 -21.84 34.70 -25.28
N VAL A 14 -21.66 33.94 -24.19
CA VAL A 14 -20.55 34.20 -23.28
C VAL A 14 -19.27 33.86 -24.06
N SER A 15 -18.74 34.83 -24.79
CA SER A 15 -17.41 34.70 -25.38
C SER A 15 -16.42 34.75 -24.22
N VAL A 16 -15.86 33.60 -23.84
CA VAL A 16 -14.78 33.53 -22.87
C VAL A 16 -13.66 34.45 -23.37
N PRO A 17 -13.20 35.44 -22.58
CA PRO A 17 -12.17 36.38 -23.04
C PRO A 17 -10.94 35.61 -23.52
N LEU A 18 -10.48 35.92 -24.74
CA LEU A 18 -9.18 35.46 -25.24
C LEU A 18 -8.09 35.97 -24.28
N GLY A 19 -7.64 35.09 -23.39
CA GLY A 19 -6.72 35.42 -22.29
C GLY A 19 -7.00 34.63 -21.01
N VAL A 20 -8.24 34.16 -20.80
CA VAL A 20 -8.63 33.34 -19.64
C VAL A 20 -9.33 32.08 -20.11
N GLN A 21 -8.63 31.29 -20.93
CA GLN A 21 -9.08 30.09 -21.65
C GLN A 21 -9.54 28.92 -20.75
N TYR A 22 -10.45 29.17 -19.80
CA TYR A 22 -11.15 28.15 -19.01
C TYR A 22 -11.83 27.16 -19.97
N GLY A 23 -11.35 25.92 -19.97
CA GLY A 23 -11.89 24.81 -20.76
C GLY A 23 -11.41 24.69 -22.21
N ALA A 24 -10.54 25.59 -22.71
CA ALA A 24 -10.00 25.49 -24.08
C ALA A 24 -8.61 24.82 -24.16
N ASN A 25 -7.88 24.74 -23.04
CA ASN A 25 -6.58 24.08 -22.95
C ASN A 25 -6.67 22.79 -22.14
N ALA A 26 -5.79 21.84 -22.44
CA ALA A 26 -5.54 20.71 -21.57
C ALA A 26 -5.14 21.23 -20.16
N PRO A 27 -5.55 20.55 -19.08
CA PRO A 27 -5.15 20.92 -17.73
C PRO A 27 -3.62 21.06 -17.62
N GLY A 28 -3.15 22.18 -17.08
CA GLY A 28 -1.72 22.48 -16.95
C GLY A 28 -1.07 21.62 -15.87
N ALA A 29 0.20 21.27 -16.07
CA ALA A 29 0.96 20.50 -15.07
C ALA A 29 1.18 21.30 -13.78
N ILE A 30 1.21 20.59 -12.66
CA ILE A 30 1.60 21.11 -11.34
C ILE A 30 2.96 20.49 -11.01
N THR A 31 3.97 21.34 -10.76
CA THR A 31 5.29 20.89 -10.35
C THR A 31 5.63 21.49 -8.99
N VAL A 32 6.01 20.65 -8.03
CA VAL A 32 6.57 21.04 -6.75
C VAL A 32 7.97 20.45 -6.68
N GLN A 33 8.98 21.31 -6.59
CA GLN A 33 10.39 20.91 -6.64
C GLN A 33 11.16 21.57 -5.51
N ASP A 34 11.98 20.81 -4.80
CA ASP A 34 12.85 21.29 -3.72
C ASP A 34 12.11 22.16 -2.68
N SER A 35 10.87 21.79 -2.35
CA SER A 35 9.93 22.65 -1.64
C SER A 35 9.09 21.88 -0.62
N THR A 36 8.66 22.60 0.42
CA THR A 36 7.71 22.09 1.41
C THR A 36 6.37 22.82 1.28
N LEU A 37 5.28 22.06 1.13
CA LEU A 37 3.91 22.54 1.22
C LEU A 37 3.27 21.96 2.50
N ARG A 38 2.82 22.83 3.40
CA ARG A 38 2.25 22.41 4.68
C ARG A 38 0.92 23.12 4.95
N VAL A 39 -0.02 22.37 5.49
CA VAL A 39 -1.24 22.91 6.12
C VAL A 39 -1.28 22.50 7.59
N ASP A 40 -2.11 23.17 8.39
CA ASP A 40 -2.27 22.83 9.80
C ASP A 40 -3.11 21.55 9.96
N GLU A 41 -3.11 20.97 11.16
CA GLU A 41 -3.95 19.81 11.49
C GLU A 41 -5.43 20.06 11.20
N ALA A 42 -6.18 18.98 10.95
CA ALA A 42 -7.58 19.02 10.51
C ALA A 42 -7.83 19.85 9.23
N GLN A 43 -6.82 20.08 8.39
CA GLN A 43 -6.97 20.75 7.09
C GLN A 43 -6.63 19.82 5.93
N SER A 44 -7.04 20.24 4.73
CA SER A 44 -6.78 19.51 3.48
C SER A 44 -5.82 20.27 2.58
N LEU A 45 -4.84 19.57 2.04
CA LEU A 45 -3.96 20.03 0.96
C LEU A 45 -4.34 19.29 -0.32
N ILE A 46 -4.88 20.03 -1.29
CA ILE A 46 -5.37 19.47 -2.56
C ILE A 46 -4.51 19.96 -3.72
N LEU A 47 -3.98 19.03 -4.51
CA LEU A 47 -3.36 19.32 -5.81
C LEU A 47 -4.22 18.71 -6.92
N ALA A 48 -4.91 19.53 -7.70
CA ALA A 48 -5.76 19.09 -8.80
C ALA A 48 -5.42 19.83 -10.10
N GLY A 49 -4.94 19.11 -11.12
CA GLY A 49 -4.45 19.72 -12.35
C GLY A 49 -4.14 18.71 -13.43
N GLY A 50 -3.25 19.05 -14.36
CA GLY A 50 -2.70 18.16 -15.38
C GLY A 50 -1.84 17.06 -14.78
N GLU A 51 -0.69 16.81 -15.40
CA GLU A 51 0.36 16.00 -14.76
C GLU A 51 0.78 16.65 -13.43
N VAL A 52 0.94 15.85 -12.37
CA VAL A 52 1.47 16.33 -11.08
C VAL A 52 2.84 15.72 -10.85
N VAL A 53 3.86 16.56 -10.73
CA VAL A 53 5.26 16.15 -10.53
C VAL A 53 5.76 16.71 -9.20
N LEU A 54 6.19 15.83 -8.32
CA LEU A 54 6.79 16.13 -7.03
C LEU A 54 8.22 15.59 -7.05
N GLU A 55 9.20 16.47 -6.97
CA GLU A 55 10.63 16.15 -7.06
C GLU A 55 11.34 16.72 -5.83
N ASN A 56 11.90 15.87 -4.97
CA ASN A 56 12.47 16.30 -3.69
C ASN A 56 11.55 17.26 -2.91
N ALA A 57 10.25 16.91 -2.89
CA ALA A 57 9.21 17.72 -2.30
C ALA A 57 8.69 17.11 -1.00
N SER A 58 8.24 17.95 -0.09
CA SER A 58 7.56 17.52 1.14
C SER A 58 6.17 18.14 1.20
N LEU A 59 5.14 17.30 1.18
CA LEU A 59 3.77 17.71 1.48
C LEU A 59 3.40 17.12 2.82
N ALA A 60 3.03 17.96 3.78
CA ALA A 60 2.77 17.52 5.14
C ALA A 60 1.52 18.16 5.74
N VAL A 61 0.83 17.42 6.60
CA VAL A 61 -0.19 17.94 7.50
C VAL A 61 0.21 17.65 8.94
N ALA A 62 0.71 18.67 9.66
CA ALA A 62 1.20 18.49 11.02
C ALA A 62 1.17 19.79 11.84
N LEU A 63 0.90 19.67 13.14
CA LEU A 63 1.34 20.63 14.16
C LEU A 63 2.78 20.29 14.55
N LEU A 64 3.70 21.21 14.27
CA LEU A 64 5.10 21.09 14.66
C LEU A 64 5.44 22.13 15.73
N GLU A 65 5.99 21.67 16.86
CA GLU A 65 6.81 22.48 17.78
C GLU A 65 8.22 21.87 17.74
N ASP A 66 9.22 22.72 17.51
CA ASP A 66 10.63 22.34 17.41
C ASP A 66 10.93 21.19 16.43
N GLY A 67 10.11 21.07 15.36
CA GLY A 67 10.28 20.06 14.32
C GLY A 67 9.81 18.65 14.71
N GLN A 68 9.09 18.50 15.82
CA GLN A 68 8.40 17.27 16.20
C GLN A 68 6.89 17.46 16.04
N VAL A 69 6.18 16.41 15.62
CA VAL A 69 4.72 16.40 15.71
C VAL A 69 4.35 16.45 17.19
N VAL A 70 3.72 17.54 17.59
CA VAL A 70 3.28 17.77 18.97
C VAL A 70 1.84 18.19 18.95
N GLY A 71 1.01 17.32 19.51
CA GLY A 71 -0.41 17.59 19.59
C GLY A 71 -1.21 16.32 19.78
N VAL A 72 -2.39 16.48 20.36
CA VAL A 72 -3.45 15.47 20.35
C VAL A 72 -4.41 15.67 19.17
N GLY A 73 -4.06 16.53 18.21
CA GLY A 73 -5.02 17.00 17.23
C GLY A 73 -5.34 15.99 16.12
N GLU A 74 -6.34 16.36 15.34
CA GLU A 74 -6.94 15.52 14.31
C GLU A 74 -6.05 15.51 13.06
N GLY A 75 -5.89 14.34 12.43
CA GLY A 75 -5.13 14.29 11.19
C GLY A 75 -5.82 15.07 10.08
N GLY A 76 -5.01 15.61 9.16
CA GLY A 76 -5.55 16.28 7.97
C GLY A 76 -5.64 15.35 6.77
N ARG A 77 -5.70 15.95 5.57
CA ARG A 77 -5.80 15.20 4.32
C ARG A 77 -4.86 15.73 3.25
N ILE A 78 -4.20 14.84 2.53
CA ILE A 78 -3.56 15.15 1.25
C ILE A 78 -4.37 14.46 0.15
N ASP A 79 -4.80 15.20 -0.86
CA ASP A 79 -5.54 14.66 -2.01
C ASP A 79 -4.94 15.16 -3.32
N ILE A 80 -4.39 14.24 -4.13
CA ILE A 80 -3.73 14.55 -5.40
C ILE A 80 -4.53 13.97 -6.55
N GLY A 81 -4.92 14.81 -7.50
CA GLY A 81 -5.72 14.44 -8.66
C GLY A 81 -5.14 14.94 -9.97
N ALA A 82 -4.81 14.02 -10.88
CA ALA A 82 -4.26 14.35 -12.20
C ALA A 82 -5.29 14.09 -13.32
N VAL A 83 -5.64 15.11 -14.09
CA VAL A 83 -6.63 15.08 -15.19
C VAL A 83 -5.97 15.41 -16.54
N ALA A 84 -6.25 14.62 -17.57
CA ALA A 84 -5.67 14.78 -18.92
C ALA A 84 -6.64 15.44 -19.91
N GLY A 85 -7.86 15.77 -19.49
CA GLY A 85 -8.89 16.33 -20.36
C GLY A 85 -9.84 17.27 -19.61
N ALA A 86 -10.68 17.95 -20.38
CA ALA A 86 -11.72 18.80 -19.81
C ALA A 86 -12.74 17.96 -19.04
N GLY A 87 -13.09 18.40 -17.84
CA GLY A 87 -14.08 17.76 -16.99
C GLY A 87 -14.26 18.51 -15.68
N THR A 88 -15.17 18.00 -14.86
CA THR A 88 -15.45 18.55 -13.53
C THR A 88 -15.01 17.53 -12.50
N LEU A 89 -14.18 17.96 -11.54
CA LEU A 89 -13.92 17.22 -10.32
C LEU A 89 -14.90 17.73 -9.25
N GLU A 90 -15.56 16.81 -8.56
CA GLU A 90 -16.38 17.15 -7.39
C GLU A 90 -15.47 17.32 -6.17
N LEU A 91 -15.67 18.38 -5.41
CA LEU A 91 -15.10 18.50 -4.06
C LEU A 91 -16.07 17.84 -3.08
N THR A 92 -15.59 16.84 -2.36
CA THR A 92 -16.34 16.17 -1.30
C THR A 92 -15.85 16.62 0.06
N GLU A 93 -16.73 16.68 1.06
CA GLU A 93 -16.36 16.99 2.43
C GLU A 93 -16.72 15.81 3.33
N THR A 94 -15.76 15.34 4.12
CA THR A 94 -15.95 14.28 5.12
C THR A 94 -15.20 14.68 6.38
N ASN A 95 -15.89 14.78 7.52
CA ASN A 95 -15.31 15.25 8.78
C ASN A 95 -14.58 16.60 8.65
N ASN A 96 -15.16 17.56 7.91
CA ASN A 96 -14.57 18.87 7.57
C ASN A 96 -13.27 18.82 6.74
N LEU A 97 -12.88 17.65 6.23
CA LEU A 97 -11.76 17.50 5.29
C LEU A 97 -12.30 17.43 3.86
N LEU A 98 -11.72 18.28 3.00
CA LEU A 98 -12.00 18.30 1.58
C LEU A 98 -11.25 17.17 0.86
N GLY A 99 -11.91 16.56 -0.11
CA GLY A 99 -11.36 15.53 -0.98
C GLY A 99 -11.81 15.70 -2.41
N LEU A 100 -11.17 14.96 -3.32
CA LEU A 100 -11.50 14.92 -4.74
C LEU A 100 -12.37 13.71 -5.06
N ARG A 101 -13.38 13.91 -5.90
CA ARG A 101 -14.13 12.82 -6.52
C ARG A 101 -14.11 12.95 -8.04
N PHE A 102 -13.63 11.88 -8.66
CA PHE A 102 -13.44 11.79 -10.10
C PHE A 102 -14.68 11.17 -10.79
N PRO A 103 -15.11 11.73 -11.93
CA PRO A 103 -16.07 11.04 -12.80
C PRO A 103 -15.44 9.78 -13.42
N GLU A 104 -16.24 8.73 -13.63
CA GLU A 104 -15.77 7.45 -14.20
C GLU A 104 -15.05 7.61 -15.56
N ASN A 105 -15.53 8.52 -16.41
CA ASN A 105 -15.04 8.68 -17.79
C ASN A 105 -14.08 9.87 -17.96
N LEU A 106 -13.60 10.47 -16.87
CA LEU A 106 -12.64 11.56 -16.96
C LEU A 106 -11.24 11.02 -17.26
N ALA A 107 -10.66 11.44 -18.38
CA ALA A 107 -9.28 11.08 -18.72
C ALA A 107 -8.32 11.59 -17.63
N ARG A 108 -7.49 10.70 -17.10
CA ARG A 108 -6.53 11.00 -16.03
C ARG A 108 -5.13 11.24 -16.61
N ALA A 109 -4.38 12.13 -15.97
CA ALA A 109 -2.96 12.37 -16.24
C ALA A 109 -2.09 11.61 -15.22
N ASP A 110 -0.77 11.72 -15.31
CA ASP A 110 0.15 10.98 -14.44
C ASP A 110 0.50 11.78 -13.17
N VAL A 111 0.80 11.07 -12.09
CA VAL A 111 1.38 11.59 -10.85
C VAL A 111 2.75 10.95 -10.65
N ARG A 112 3.78 11.76 -10.39
CA ARG A 112 5.16 11.30 -10.20
C ARG A 112 5.75 11.87 -8.93
N LEU A 113 6.29 11.00 -8.09
CA LEU A 113 7.05 11.32 -6.89
C LEU A 113 8.45 10.76 -7.08
N THR A 114 9.46 11.63 -7.08
CA THR A 114 10.86 11.26 -7.25
C THR A 114 11.75 11.94 -6.22
N ASP A 115 12.98 11.43 -6.10
CA ASP A 115 14.08 12.07 -5.38
C ASP A 115 13.73 12.38 -3.92
N THR A 116 13.38 11.35 -3.14
CA THR A 116 13.06 11.42 -1.71
C THR A 116 11.81 12.25 -1.37
N THR A 117 10.86 12.35 -2.30
CA THR A 117 9.59 13.06 -2.04
C THR A 117 8.79 12.40 -0.92
N THR A 118 8.24 13.20 0.00
CA THR A 118 7.39 12.71 1.10
C THR A 118 5.99 13.31 1.03
N LEU A 119 4.98 12.46 1.10
CA LEU A 119 3.60 12.84 1.45
C LEU A 119 3.30 12.31 2.85
N ASP A 120 3.12 13.20 3.82
CA ASP A 120 2.99 12.82 5.23
C ASP A 120 1.70 13.36 5.86
N VAL A 121 0.88 12.42 6.34
CA VAL A 121 -0.32 12.68 7.15
C VAL A 121 -0.30 11.88 8.46
N GLU A 122 0.87 11.41 8.93
CA GLU A 122 1.04 10.80 10.25
C GLU A 122 0.67 11.82 11.35
N ALA A 123 -0.27 11.47 12.23
CA ALA A 123 -0.78 12.37 13.27
C ALA A 123 -1.29 11.59 14.49
N ASN A 124 -1.75 12.25 15.56
CA ASN A 124 -2.24 11.57 16.76
C ASN A 124 -3.45 10.62 16.52
N ASN A 125 -4.35 11.01 15.63
CA ASN A 125 -5.47 10.18 15.17
C ASN A 125 -5.38 9.86 13.66
N GLY A 126 -4.19 9.99 13.07
CA GLY A 126 -3.92 9.81 11.64
C GLY A 126 -4.71 10.69 10.67
N GLY A 127 -4.12 10.98 9.52
CA GLY A 127 -4.78 11.66 8.42
C GLY A 127 -5.03 10.75 7.21
N ASP A 128 -5.79 11.27 6.26
CA ASP A 128 -6.11 10.57 5.01
C ASP A 128 -5.19 11.00 3.87
N LEU A 129 -4.78 10.05 3.04
CA LEU A 129 -4.00 10.32 1.83
C LEU A 129 -4.69 9.69 0.63
N ALA A 130 -4.96 10.47 -0.41
CA ALA A 130 -5.52 9.97 -1.65
C ALA A 130 -4.72 10.45 -2.87
N VAL A 131 -4.49 9.54 -3.83
CA VAL A 131 -3.90 9.87 -5.13
C VAL A 131 -4.72 9.22 -6.23
N THR A 132 -5.25 10.02 -7.14
CA THR A 132 -6.05 9.57 -8.29
C THR A 132 -5.41 10.01 -9.61
N ALA A 133 -5.03 9.04 -10.45
CA ALA A 133 -4.25 9.31 -11.65
C ALA A 133 -4.45 8.26 -12.75
N ARG A 134 -3.74 8.40 -13.88
CA ARG A 134 -3.53 7.34 -14.87
C ARG A 134 -2.38 6.44 -14.43
N ASN A 135 -1.24 7.06 -14.09
CA ASN A 135 -0.11 6.39 -13.46
C ASN A 135 0.23 7.08 -12.15
N ILE A 136 0.66 6.30 -11.17
CA ILE A 136 1.27 6.80 -9.95
C ILE A 136 2.66 6.16 -9.87
N ASP A 137 3.70 6.96 -10.12
CA ASP A 137 5.09 6.54 -9.97
C ASP A 137 5.62 7.07 -8.64
N ILE A 138 6.04 6.18 -7.73
CA ILE A 138 6.65 6.50 -6.42
C ILE A 138 8.06 5.93 -6.43
N LEU A 139 9.05 6.80 -6.62
CA LEU A 139 10.40 6.42 -7.01
C LEU A 139 11.47 7.11 -6.17
N GLY A 140 12.67 6.54 -6.16
CA GLY A 140 13.86 7.16 -5.58
C GLY A 140 13.68 7.48 -4.11
N GLU A 141 13.40 6.45 -3.29
CA GLU A 141 13.22 6.56 -1.84
C GLU A 141 12.04 7.45 -1.41
N SER A 142 11.12 7.78 -2.33
CA SER A 142 9.92 8.55 -1.99
C SER A 142 8.97 7.78 -1.05
N GLU A 143 8.30 8.51 -0.15
CA GLU A 143 7.45 7.95 0.90
C GLU A 143 6.04 8.56 0.91
N LEU A 144 5.01 7.70 1.02
CA LEU A 144 3.64 8.08 1.33
C LEU A 144 3.28 7.51 2.70
N LEU A 145 3.02 8.39 3.66
CA LEU A 145 2.93 8.04 5.07
C LEU A 145 1.59 8.50 5.66
N ALA A 146 0.88 7.56 6.26
CA ALA A 146 -0.24 7.80 7.16
C ALA A 146 -0.05 6.94 8.41
N GLY A 147 -0.85 7.19 9.45
CA GLY A 147 -0.76 6.42 10.68
C GLY A 147 -0.74 7.26 11.94
N ILE A 148 -0.32 6.62 13.04
CA ILE A 148 -0.14 7.28 14.34
C ILE A 148 1.35 7.47 14.61
N GLU A 149 1.77 8.73 14.76
CA GLU A 149 3.15 9.11 14.99
C GLU A 149 3.68 8.66 16.37
N ARG A 150 5.00 8.55 16.51
CA ARG A 150 5.67 8.03 17.71
C ARG A 150 5.24 8.75 18.98
N ASN A 151 5.00 7.97 20.03
CA ASN A 151 4.59 8.47 21.35
C ASN A 151 3.24 9.23 21.35
N LEU A 152 2.46 9.16 20.27
CA LEU A 152 1.12 9.72 20.18
C LEU A 152 0.06 8.62 20.28
N GLY A 153 -1.20 9.05 20.24
CA GLY A 153 -2.38 8.21 20.27
C GLY A 153 -2.82 7.85 21.69
N LEU A 154 -4.09 7.50 21.81
CA LEU A 154 -4.73 7.06 23.04
C LEU A 154 -5.49 5.75 22.78
N LEU A 155 -5.96 5.10 23.85
CA LEU A 155 -6.82 3.93 23.69
C LEU A 155 -8.07 4.30 22.88
N GLY A 156 -8.21 3.69 21.70
CA GLY A 156 -9.31 3.95 20.77
C GLY A 156 -8.98 4.95 19.65
N SER A 157 -7.78 5.52 19.60
CA SER A 157 -7.30 6.24 18.41
C SER A 157 -7.30 5.32 17.20
N GLN A 158 -7.63 5.88 16.03
CA GLN A 158 -7.75 5.17 14.77
C GLN A 158 -7.11 6.04 13.70
N ALA A 159 -6.08 5.55 13.00
CA ALA A 159 -5.49 6.30 11.90
C ALA A 159 -6.42 6.37 10.68
N GLY A 160 -6.29 7.45 9.90
CA GLY A 160 -6.89 7.61 8.57
C GLY A 160 -6.27 6.68 7.52
N ASP A 161 -6.84 6.67 6.32
CA ASP A 161 -6.55 5.68 5.28
C ASP A 161 -5.64 6.22 4.17
N ILE A 162 -5.01 5.30 3.42
CA ILE A 162 -4.35 5.63 2.16
C ILE A 162 -5.10 5.00 0.98
N ARG A 163 -5.46 5.80 -0.03
CA ARG A 163 -6.12 5.35 -1.26
C ARG A 163 -5.33 5.72 -2.50
N LEU A 164 -4.92 4.72 -3.28
CA LEU A 164 -4.31 4.92 -4.59
C LEU A 164 -5.21 4.36 -5.69
N ASP A 165 -5.69 5.22 -6.59
CA ASP A 165 -6.55 4.86 -7.72
C ASP A 165 -5.90 5.28 -9.04
N ALA A 166 -5.31 4.32 -9.75
CA ALA A 166 -4.64 4.55 -11.03
C ALA A 166 -5.23 3.71 -12.16
N THR A 167 -5.76 4.33 -13.22
CA THR A 167 -6.40 3.55 -14.31
C THR A 167 -5.44 2.64 -15.08
N ARG A 168 -4.13 2.93 -15.09
CA ARG A 168 -3.13 2.12 -15.80
C ARG A 168 -2.16 1.43 -14.85
N ALA A 169 -1.37 2.16 -14.07
CA ALA A 169 -0.31 1.55 -13.29
C ALA A 169 0.03 2.31 -12.00
N ILE A 170 0.48 1.56 -11.00
CA ILE A 170 1.14 2.06 -9.79
C ILE A 170 2.49 1.37 -9.70
N ARG A 171 3.57 2.14 -9.58
CA ARG A 171 4.94 1.64 -9.50
C ARG A 171 5.62 2.19 -8.27
N LEU A 172 6.07 1.29 -7.39
CA LEU A 172 7.01 1.59 -6.32
C LEU A 172 8.35 0.96 -6.68
N ASP A 173 9.41 1.76 -6.67
CA ASP A 173 10.75 1.31 -7.05
C ASP A 173 11.85 2.12 -6.36
N GLN A 174 13.05 1.55 -6.25
CA GLN A 174 14.22 2.20 -5.63
C GLN A 174 13.93 2.57 -4.16
N ASP A 175 13.65 1.57 -3.33
CA ASP A 175 13.48 1.73 -1.87
C ASP A 175 12.33 2.65 -1.43
N SER A 176 11.36 2.88 -2.32
CA SER A 176 10.18 3.68 -2.05
C SER A 176 9.19 3.00 -1.11
N ARG A 177 8.42 3.80 -0.37
CA ARG A 177 7.52 3.31 0.68
C ARG A 177 6.10 3.88 0.56
N LEU A 178 5.12 3.01 0.80
CA LEU A 178 3.73 3.35 1.05
C LEU A 178 3.35 2.72 2.39
N ALA A 179 3.14 3.52 3.43
CA ALA A 179 2.95 3.00 4.78
C ALA A 179 1.78 3.68 5.51
N ASN A 180 0.88 2.86 6.04
CA ASN A 180 -0.09 3.24 7.05
C ASN A 180 0.24 2.50 8.34
N ARG A 181 0.84 3.19 9.31
CA ARG A 181 1.53 2.51 10.42
C ARG A 181 1.27 3.12 11.78
N ILE A 182 1.25 2.26 12.79
CA ILE A 182 1.30 2.71 14.18
C ILE A 182 2.76 2.71 14.58
N ARG A 183 3.37 3.88 14.77
CA ARG A 183 4.81 3.95 15.05
C ARG A 183 5.14 3.49 16.47
N SER A 184 6.43 3.29 16.75
CA SER A 184 6.89 2.83 18.05
C SER A 184 6.39 3.72 19.20
N ASN A 185 5.98 3.08 20.29
CA ASN A 185 5.35 3.71 21.46
C ASN A 185 4.04 4.46 21.21
N ALA A 186 3.48 4.41 20.00
CA ALA A 186 2.16 4.96 19.73
C ALA A 186 1.06 4.00 20.22
N ILE A 187 -0.13 4.52 20.52
CA ILE A 187 -1.30 3.74 20.94
C ILE A 187 -2.49 4.01 20.02
N GLY A 188 -3.04 2.98 19.40
CA GLY A 188 -4.21 3.08 18.53
C GLY A 188 -4.15 2.09 17.38
N ASN A 189 -5.20 2.06 16.55
CA ASN A 189 -5.34 1.10 15.46
C ASN A 189 -4.97 1.74 14.12
N GLY A 190 -4.31 0.97 13.26
CA GLY A 190 -3.88 1.37 11.93
C GLY A 190 -5.07 1.62 11.00
N GLY A 191 -4.91 2.57 10.08
CA GLY A 191 -5.87 2.78 8.99
C GLY A 191 -5.57 1.84 7.83
N ASP A 192 -6.49 1.78 6.89
CA ASP A 192 -6.39 0.85 5.78
C ASP A 192 -5.55 1.43 4.63
N ILE A 193 -5.05 0.53 3.77
CA ILE A 193 -4.48 0.87 2.46
C ILE A 193 -5.34 0.21 1.38
N GLU A 194 -5.87 1.04 0.47
CA GLU A 194 -6.69 0.60 -0.65
C GLU A 194 -6.01 0.99 -1.97
N ILE A 195 -5.80 -0.02 -2.84
CA ILE A 195 -5.12 0.15 -4.12
C ILE A 195 -5.99 -0.42 -5.23
N THR A 196 -6.30 0.42 -6.21
CA THR A 196 -7.00 0.02 -7.44
C THR A 196 -6.17 0.41 -8.65
N THR A 197 -5.80 -0.57 -9.49
CA THR A 197 -5.05 -0.24 -10.71
C THR A 197 -5.08 -1.29 -11.83
N GLY A 198 -4.67 -0.93 -13.05
CA GLY A 198 -4.40 -1.93 -14.09
C GLY A 198 -3.19 -2.81 -13.77
N THR A 199 -2.13 -2.24 -13.20
CA THR A 199 -0.90 -2.96 -12.85
C THR A 199 -0.26 -2.34 -11.61
N LEU A 200 -0.06 -3.15 -10.57
CA LEU A 200 0.72 -2.79 -9.39
C LEU A 200 2.08 -3.48 -9.48
N ARG A 201 3.17 -2.71 -9.44
CA ARG A 201 4.54 -3.23 -9.37
C ARG A 201 5.26 -2.66 -8.15
N VAL A 202 5.80 -3.55 -7.33
CA VAL A 202 6.64 -3.23 -6.17
C VAL A 202 7.99 -3.92 -6.39
N SER A 203 9.05 -3.14 -6.57
CA SER A 203 10.38 -3.69 -6.88
C SER A 203 11.53 -2.98 -6.17
N ASN A 204 12.71 -3.62 -6.20
CA ASN A 204 13.98 -3.08 -5.73
C ASN A 204 13.87 -2.47 -4.32
N GLY A 205 13.54 -3.32 -3.34
CA GLY A 205 13.44 -2.97 -1.92
C GLY A 205 12.20 -2.19 -1.49
N SER A 206 11.34 -1.83 -2.44
CA SER A 206 10.17 -1.01 -2.16
C SER A 206 9.09 -1.73 -1.33
N GLN A 207 8.36 -0.99 -0.51
CA GLN A 207 7.44 -1.59 0.47
C GLN A 207 6.07 -0.92 0.53
N ILE A 208 5.02 -1.74 0.57
CA ILE A 208 3.66 -1.36 0.94
C ILE A 208 3.35 -1.99 2.30
N SER A 209 2.96 -1.20 3.29
CA SER A 209 2.86 -1.66 4.67
C SER A 209 1.71 -1.05 5.46
N ALA A 210 0.76 -1.89 5.89
CA ALA A 210 -0.32 -1.53 6.82
C ALA A 210 -0.02 -2.04 8.25
N SER A 211 1.21 -1.84 8.73
CA SER A 211 1.77 -2.57 9.88
C SER A 211 1.78 -1.79 11.18
N THR A 212 1.77 -2.49 12.31
CA THR A 212 1.92 -1.89 13.65
C THR A 212 3.33 -2.08 14.19
N PHE A 213 3.89 -1.02 14.77
CA PHE A 213 5.14 -0.97 15.54
C PHE A 213 4.89 -0.50 16.99
N GLY A 214 3.65 -0.12 17.33
CA GLY A 214 3.23 0.37 18.63
C GLY A 214 2.22 -0.57 19.30
N ALA A 215 1.29 -0.02 20.07
CA ALA A 215 0.24 -0.76 20.75
C ALA A 215 -1.12 -0.52 20.06
N GLY A 216 -1.63 -1.56 19.42
CA GLY A 216 -2.90 -1.59 18.71
C GLY A 216 -2.78 -2.31 17.38
N ASP A 217 -3.93 -2.62 16.78
CA ASP A 217 -4.00 -3.46 15.60
C ASP A 217 -3.40 -2.76 14.38
N GLY A 218 -2.83 -3.53 13.45
CA GLY A 218 -2.44 -3.01 12.14
C GLY A 218 -3.65 -2.59 11.29
N GLY A 219 -3.39 -2.09 10.10
CA GLY A 219 -4.43 -1.77 9.11
C GLY A 219 -4.72 -2.94 8.17
N ARG A 220 -5.88 -2.95 7.51
CA ARG A 220 -6.12 -3.87 6.38
C ARG A 220 -5.46 -3.34 5.12
N LEU A 221 -5.13 -4.26 4.23
CA LEU A 221 -4.60 -3.93 2.91
C LEU A 221 -5.44 -4.62 1.84
N SER A 222 -6.02 -3.83 0.94
CA SER A 222 -6.88 -4.29 -0.15
C SER A 222 -6.31 -3.86 -1.49
N ILE A 223 -6.01 -4.82 -2.36
CA ILE A 223 -5.52 -4.58 -3.71
C ILE A 223 -6.51 -5.18 -4.72
N SER A 224 -6.99 -4.35 -5.64
CA SER A 224 -7.68 -4.77 -6.85
C SER A 224 -6.83 -4.37 -8.06
N ALA A 225 -6.29 -5.33 -8.79
CA ALA A 225 -5.46 -5.00 -9.96
C ALA A 225 -5.53 -5.99 -11.13
N GLY A 226 -5.34 -5.53 -12.36
CA GLY A 226 -5.18 -6.46 -13.49
C GLY A 226 -3.97 -7.39 -13.30
N VAL A 227 -2.85 -6.83 -12.86
CA VAL A 227 -1.61 -7.56 -12.56
C VAL A 227 -0.99 -7.02 -11.28
N VAL A 228 -0.48 -7.90 -10.42
CA VAL A 228 0.34 -7.58 -9.25
C VAL A 228 1.71 -8.25 -9.39
N GLU A 229 2.78 -7.47 -9.26
CA GLU A 229 4.16 -7.94 -9.30
C GLU A 229 4.92 -7.45 -8.06
N VAL A 230 5.51 -8.38 -7.31
CA VAL A 230 6.40 -8.10 -6.17
C VAL A 230 7.73 -8.77 -6.42
N ILE A 231 8.78 -8.00 -6.69
CA ILE A 231 10.00 -8.52 -7.33
C ILE A 231 11.26 -7.96 -6.67
N GLY A 232 12.19 -8.83 -6.30
CA GLY A 232 13.52 -8.39 -5.88
C GLY A 232 13.60 -7.97 -4.40
N SER A 233 14.81 -7.67 -3.97
CA SER A 233 15.19 -6.91 -2.79
C SER A 233 16.02 -5.68 -3.17
N ASP A 234 16.48 -4.89 -2.21
CA ASP A 234 17.54 -3.91 -2.39
C ASP A 234 18.94 -4.47 -2.13
N GLY A 235 19.97 -3.65 -2.31
CA GLY A 235 21.36 -4.05 -2.07
C GLY A 235 21.69 -4.35 -0.59
N ASP A 236 20.79 -4.04 0.34
CA ASP A 236 20.92 -4.33 1.77
C ASP A 236 20.15 -5.61 2.18
N GLY A 237 19.49 -6.28 1.23
CA GLY A 237 18.68 -7.48 1.45
C GLY A 237 17.26 -7.19 1.94
N ASN A 238 16.79 -5.93 1.88
CA ASN A 238 15.40 -5.64 2.19
C ASN A 238 14.51 -6.10 1.04
N ALA A 239 13.72 -7.14 1.26
CA ALA A 239 12.77 -7.63 0.27
C ALA A 239 11.76 -6.56 -0.16
N SER A 240 11.47 -6.51 -1.47
CA SER A 240 10.27 -5.83 -1.96
C SER A 240 9.05 -6.52 -1.38
N ALA A 241 8.15 -5.76 -0.75
CA ALA A 241 7.13 -6.38 0.08
C ALA A 241 5.77 -5.67 0.08
N ILE A 242 4.72 -6.49 0.20
CA ILE A 242 3.37 -6.03 0.58
C ILE A 242 3.03 -6.70 1.91
N SER A 243 2.78 -5.90 2.95
CA SER A 243 2.73 -6.41 4.31
C SER A 243 1.64 -5.78 5.19
N ALA A 244 1.05 -6.60 6.05
CA ALA A 244 0.25 -6.17 7.20
C ALA A 244 0.69 -6.98 8.42
N GLN A 245 1.60 -6.43 9.23
CA GLN A 245 2.29 -7.21 10.27
C GLN A 245 2.35 -6.51 11.63
N VAL A 246 2.58 -7.32 12.66
CA VAL A 246 2.93 -6.86 14.02
C VAL A 246 4.44 -6.92 14.16
N ASN A 247 5.11 -5.78 14.26
CA ASN A 247 6.57 -5.71 14.28
C ASN A 247 7.16 -6.04 15.67
N PRO A 248 8.49 -6.26 15.76
CA PRO A 248 9.15 -6.48 17.05
C PRO A 248 8.85 -5.37 18.06
N GLY A 249 8.48 -5.76 19.28
CA GLY A 249 8.12 -4.82 20.35
C GLY A 249 6.70 -4.25 20.28
N ALA A 250 5.97 -4.49 19.19
CA ALA A 250 4.58 -4.07 19.06
C ALA A 250 3.62 -5.04 19.76
N THR A 251 2.44 -4.53 20.12
CA THR A 251 1.30 -5.31 20.61
C THR A 251 0.05 -5.02 19.78
N GLY A 252 -0.82 -6.01 19.59
CA GLY A 252 -2.02 -5.90 18.72
C GLY A 252 -1.98 -6.93 17.60
N ASP A 253 -3.05 -7.06 16.84
CA ASP A 253 -3.17 -8.10 15.81
C ASP A 253 -2.87 -7.56 14.40
N ALA A 254 -2.23 -8.39 13.58
CA ALA A 254 -2.13 -8.13 12.14
C ALA A 254 -3.53 -8.33 11.52
N GLN A 255 -3.95 -7.37 10.71
CA GLN A 255 -5.22 -7.44 10.00
C GLN A 255 -5.06 -8.14 8.65
N ASP A 256 -6.18 -8.26 7.93
CA ASP A 256 -6.25 -9.01 6.68
C ASP A 256 -5.57 -8.27 5.51
N LEU A 257 -4.93 -9.06 4.65
CA LEU A 257 -4.42 -8.63 3.34
C LEU A 257 -5.20 -9.37 2.26
N THR A 258 -5.88 -8.62 1.38
CA THR A 258 -6.65 -9.17 0.27
C THR A 258 -6.10 -8.67 -1.07
N ILE A 259 -5.86 -9.62 -1.98
CA ILE A 259 -5.46 -9.35 -3.37
C ILE A 259 -6.50 -10.00 -4.28
N ASP A 260 -7.17 -9.18 -5.09
CA ASP A 260 -7.97 -9.62 -6.23
C ASP A 260 -7.28 -9.17 -7.51
N ALA A 261 -6.79 -10.12 -8.31
CA ALA A 261 -6.03 -9.79 -9.51
C ALA A 261 -6.25 -10.71 -10.70
N GLY A 262 -6.00 -10.25 -11.92
CA GLY A 262 -5.92 -11.15 -13.07
C GLY A 262 -4.71 -12.09 -12.95
N ARG A 263 -3.54 -11.54 -12.61
CA ARG A 263 -2.31 -12.30 -12.38
C ARG A 263 -1.53 -11.75 -11.19
N LEU A 264 -1.01 -12.65 -10.36
CA LEU A 264 -0.07 -12.34 -9.28
C LEU A 264 1.28 -13.01 -9.54
N VAL A 265 2.36 -12.23 -9.42
CA VAL A 265 3.74 -12.71 -9.44
C VAL A 265 4.49 -12.25 -8.20
N ALA A 266 5.17 -13.18 -7.55
CA ALA A 266 6.23 -12.87 -6.60
C ALA A 266 7.51 -13.58 -7.04
N SER A 267 8.59 -12.83 -7.28
CA SER A 267 9.86 -13.42 -7.73
C SER A 267 11.10 -12.77 -7.11
N ASP A 268 12.22 -13.46 -7.22
CA ASP A 268 13.57 -12.97 -6.89
C ASP A 268 13.64 -12.36 -5.47
N GLY A 269 13.08 -13.04 -4.46
CA GLY A 269 13.00 -12.54 -3.09
C GLY A 269 11.77 -11.70 -2.74
N GLY A 270 10.86 -11.41 -3.68
CA GLY A 270 9.65 -10.63 -3.42
C GLY A 270 8.63 -11.32 -2.49
N GLN A 271 8.08 -10.59 -1.50
CA GLN A 271 7.27 -11.18 -0.43
C GLN A 271 5.91 -10.52 -0.22
N ILE A 272 4.88 -11.32 0.06
CA ILE A 272 3.56 -10.84 0.51
C ILE A 272 3.24 -11.50 1.85
N ARG A 273 3.00 -10.70 2.90
CA ARG A 273 2.98 -11.23 4.27
C ARG A 273 1.97 -10.59 5.22
N VAL A 274 1.36 -11.43 6.04
CA VAL A 274 0.47 -11.08 7.17
C VAL A 274 1.01 -11.63 8.49
N SER A 275 2.32 -11.49 8.70
CA SER A 275 3.04 -12.17 9.78
C SER A 275 3.08 -11.36 11.09
N THR A 276 3.48 -12.00 12.18
CA THR A 276 3.73 -11.35 13.46
C THR A 276 5.16 -11.65 13.94
N PHE A 277 5.84 -10.62 14.41
CA PHE A 277 7.16 -10.62 15.04
C PHE A 277 7.09 -10.11 16.49
N GLY A 278 5.96 -9.51 16.88
CA GLY A 278 5.69 -8.98 18.22
C GLY A 278 4.68 -9.83 19.00
N ALA A 279 3.88 -9.19 19.85
CA ALA A 279 2.81 -9.84 20.61
C ALA A 279 1.45 -9.57 19.96
N GLY A 280 0.93 -10.55 19.24
CA GLY A 280 -0.21 -10.39 18.36
C GLY A 280 -0.45 -11.60 17.48
N ASN A 281 -1.70 -11.84 17.10
CA ASN A 281 -2.03 -12.83 16.09
C ASN A 281 -1.58 -12.36 14.70
N ALA A 282 -1.13 -13.31 13.87
CA ALA A 282 -0.95 -13.07 12.44
C ALA A 282 -2.33 -12.99 11.74
N GLY A 283 -2.40 -12.23 10.64
CA GLY A 283 -3.63 -11.95 9.91
C GLY A 283 -4.01 -13.04 8.90
N GLN A 284 -5.07 -12.82 8.12
CA GLN A 284 -5.37 -13.68 6.98
C GLN A 284 -4.94 -13.05 5.66
N LEU A 285 -4.27 -13.85 4.85
CA LEU A 285 -3.90 -13.51 3.49
C LEU A 285 -4.87 -14.19 2.52
N ARG A 286 -5.68 -13.39 1.83
CA ARG A 286 -6.59 -13.86 0.78
C ARG A 286 -6.07 -13.43 -0.58
N VAL A 287 -5.85 -14.39 -1.47
CA VAL A 287 -5.45 -14.13 -2.85
C VAL A 287 -6.45 -14.79 -3.79
N GLN A 288 -7.10 -13.98 -4.61
CA GLN A 288 -7.94 -14.41 -5.71
C GLN A 288 -7.28 -13.97 -7.01
N ALA A 289 -6.97 -14.91 -7.91
CA ALA A 289 -6.47 -14.56 -9.24
C ALA A 289 -6.69 -15.64 -10.30
N ASP A 290 -6.59 -15.29 -11.59
CA ASP A 290 -6.60 -16.29 -12.66
C ASP A 290 -5.26 -17.05 -12.69
N GLY A 291 -4.14 -16.34 -12.53
CA GLY A 291 -2.79 -16.91 -12.49
C GLY A 291 -1.99 -16.44 -11.28
N ILE A 292 -1.35 -17.37 -10.58
CA ILE A 292 -0.44 -17.09 -9.45
C ILE A 292 0.89 -17.80 -9.72
N GLU A 293 1.98 -17.03 -9.72
CA GLU A 293 3.33 -17.51 -9.95
C GLU A 293 4.26 -17.02 -8.83
N LEU A 294 4.77 -17.95 -8.03
CA LEU A 294 5.79 -17.70 -7.01
C LEU A 294 7.07 -18.40 -7.47
N ILE A 295 8.16 -17.65 -7.62
CA ILE A 295 9.36 -18.13 -8.31
C ILE A 295 10.60 -17.68 -7.54
N GLY A 296 11.49 -18.61 -7.22
CA GLY A 296 12.83 -18.25 -6.76
C GLY A 296 12.93 -17.89 -5.29
N ASP A 297 14.16 -17.61 -4.92
CA ASP A 297 14.60 -16.92 -3.73
C ASP A 297 15.39 -15.67 -4.13
N ASP A 298 15.69 -14.83 -3.16
CA ASP A 298 16.61 -13.72 -3.31
C ASP A 298 18.01 -14.26 -3.64
N PRO A 299 18.67 -13.76 -4.70
CA PRO A 299 19.97 -14.27 -5.12
C PRO A 299 21.11 -13.94 -4.15
N ASP A 300 20.94 -12.94 -3.28
CA ASP A 300 21.98 -12.43 -2.40
C ASP A 300 21.93 -13.08 -1.00
N ASP A 301 20.74 -13.23 -0.40
CA ASP A 301 20.58 -13.82 0.94
C ASP A 301 19.82 -15.15 1.00
N GLY A 302 19.18 -15.56 -0.11
CA GLY A 302 18.41 -16.79 -0.20
C GLY A 302 17.02 -16.73 0.44
N ASP A 303 16.53 -15.53 0.76
CA ASP A 303 15.17 -15.38 1.28
C ASP A 303 14.13 -15.72 0.20
N PRO A 304 13.18 -16.62 0.49
CA PRO A 304 12.25 -17.09 -0.53
C PRO A 304 11.28 -16.01 -0.98
N SER A 305 10.97 -15.98 -2.26
CA SER A 305 9.75 -15.31 -2.73
C SER A 305 8.52 -16.03 -2.21
N GLY A 306 7.41 -15.33 -1.97
CA GLY A 306 6.19 -16.04 -1.64
C GLY A 306 5.14 -15.34 -0.81
N LEU A 307 4.27 -16.17 -0.23
CA LEU A 307 3.16 -15.77 0.62
C LEU A 307 3.35 -16.29 2.04
N PHE A 308 3.27 -15.41 3.04
CA PHE A 308 3.62 -15.73 4.43
C PHE A 308 2.58 -15.24 5.47
N ALA A 309 2.17 -16.12 6.37
CA ALA A 309 1.26 -15.84 7.47
C ALA A 309 1.81 -16.42 8.79
N ASN A 310 3.07 -16.09 9.10
CA ASN A 310 3.83 -16.73 10.16
C ASN A 310 3.74 -15.96 11.50
N VAL A 311 3.78 -16.69 12.61
CA VAL A 311 4.27 -16.17 13.91
C VAL A 311 5.76 -16.48 13.97
N ASN A 312 6.60 -15.45 13.95
CA ASN A 312 8.04 -15.59 13.88
C ASN A 312 8.70 -15.90 15.23
N ARG A 313 10.01 -16.12 15.21
CA ARG A 313 10.80 -16.35 16.43
C ARG A 313 10.63 -15.17 17.39
N ASN A 314 10.46 -15.46 18.68
CA ASN A 314 10.22 -14.49 19.76
C ASN A 314 8.87 -13.76 19.70
N ALA A 315 8.03 -14.01 18.69
CA ALA A 315 6.67 -13.51 18.66
C ALA A 315 5.76 -14.35 19.57
N THR A 316 4.65 -13.76 20.01
CA THR A 316 3.60 -14.48 20.74
C THR A 316 2.26 -14.22 20.06
N GLY A 317 1.50 -15.27 19.75
CA GLY A 317 0.22 -15.14 19.05
C GLY A 317 -0.14 -16.41 18.28
N ARG A 318 -1.33 -16.39 17.67
CA ARG A 318 -1.78 -17.46 16.77
C ARG A 318 -1.25 -17.22 15.36
N GLY A 319 -0.95 -18.32 14.67
CA GLY A 319 -0.58 -18.32 13.24
C GLY A 319 -1.71 -17.78 12.39
N GLY A 320 -1.35 -17.18 11.25
CA GLY A 320 -2.32 -16.67 10.29
C GLY A 320 -2.77 -17.76 9.32
N ASP A 321 -3.72 -17.41 8.45
CA ASP A 321 -4.20 -18.28 7.38
C ASP A 321 -3.80 -17.72 6.01
N ILE A 322 -3.52 -18.61 5.05
CA ILE A 322 -3.40 -18.26 3.64
C ILE A 322 -4.54 -18.94 2.88
N ARG A 323 -5.39 -18.17 2.20
CA ARG A 323 -6.46 -18.66 1.34
C ARG A 323 -6.22 -18.21 -0.09
N ILE A 324 -6.12 -19.18 -0.99
CA ILE A 324 -5.84 -18.97 -2.40
C ILE A 324 -7.02 -19.49 -3.22
N LEU A 325 -7.57 -18.62 -4.07
CA LEU A 325 -8.53 -18.97 -5.11
C LEU A 325 -7.90 -18.66 -6.48
N ALA A 326 -7.30 -19.69 -7.09
CA ALA A 326 -6.73 -19.61 -8.43
C ALA A 326 -7.74 -20.16 -9.46
N ALA A 327 -8.25 -19.34 -10.38
CA ALA A 327 -9.18 -19.80 -11.40
C ALA A 327 -8.51 -20.61 -12.52
N GLY A 328 -7.25 -20.28 -12.83
CA GLY A 328 -6.42 -20.94 -13.85
C GLY A 328 -5.29 -21.76 -13.26
N ARG A 329 -4.15 -21.12 -12.97
CA ARG A 329 -2.90 -21.80 -12.55
C ARG A 329 -2.33 -21.22 -11.26
N LEU A 330 -1.94 -22.10 -10.34
CA LEU A 330 -1.04 -21.79 -9.24
C LEU A 330 0.31 -22.50 -9.48
N SER A 331 1.41 -21.76 -9.40
CA SER A 331 2.77 -22.25 -9.59
C SER A 331 3.67 -21.77 -8.47
N VAL A 332 4.39 -22.70 -7.83
CA VAL A 332 5.42 -22.41 -6.82
C VAL A 332 6.67 -23.18 -7.21
N GLN A 333 7.74 -22.46 -7.59
CA GLN A 333 8.93 -23.05 -8.20
C GLN A 333 10.22 -22.41 -7.66
N ASP A 334 11.34 -23.09 -7.91
CA ASP A 334 12.70 -22.56 -7.78
C ASP A 334 13.08 -22.01 -6.39
N GLY A 335 12.47 -22.49 -5.31
CA GLY A 335 12.78 -22.06 -3.95
C GLY A 335 11.69 -21.20 -3.29
N ALA A 336 10.70 -20.76 -4.07
CA ALA A 336 9.58 -19.98 -3.56
C ALA A 336 8.74 -20.74 -2.52
N ALA A 337 8.10 -20.00 -1.62
CA ALA A 337 7.43 -20.53 -0.45
C ALA A 337 5.96 -20.08 -0.29
N LEU A 338 5.17 -20.98 0.29
CA LEU A 338 3.86 -20.69 0.87
C LEU A 338 3.91 -21.18 2.32
N SER A 339 3.80 -20.27 3.29
CA SER A 339 3.97 -20.64 4.71
C SER A 339 2.97 -19.97 5.62
N ALA A 340 2.22 -20.79 6.35
CA ALA A 340 1.40 -20.39 7.49
C ALA A 340 1.81 -21.25 8.68
N SER A 341 2.51 -20.67 9.65
CA SER A 341 3.13 -21.44 10.72
C SER A 341 3.24 -20.66 12.02
N THR A 342 3.43 -21.36 13.13
CA THR A 342 3.71 -20.76 14.43
C THR A 342 5.08 -21.18 14.94
N PHE A 343 6.03 -20.24 15.00
CA PHE A 343 7.34 -20.40 15.64
C PHE A 343 7.43 -19.72 17.02
N GLY A 344 6.34 -19.11 17.52
CA GLY A 344 6.33 -18.35 18.77
C GLY A 344 6.27 -19.22 20.04
N ALA A 345 7.20 -18.97 20.98
CA ALA A 345 7.37 -19.34 22.41
C ALA A 345 6.73 -20.61 23.05
N GLY A 346 6.00 -21.45 22.32
CA GLY A 346 5.38 -22.69 22.81
C GLY A 346 6.13 -23.97 22.43
N MET A 347 7.29 -23.85 21.77
CA MET A 347 8.12 -24.99 21.34
C MET A 347 9.60 -24.84 21.75
N GLU A 348 9.89 -24.21 22.89
CA GLU A 348 11.21 -24.30 23.51
C GLU A 348 11.28 -25.52 24.43
N GLY A 349 11.53 -26.67 23.81
CA GLY A 349 12.24 -27.77 24.46
C GLY A 349 13.64 -27.84 23.87
N ASP A 350 14.65 -27.59 24.70
CA ASP A 350 16.09 -27.64 24.39
C ASP A 350 16.48 -28.68 23.32
N SER A 351 17.29 -28.26 22.32
CA SER A 351 18.36 -29.14 21.84
C SER A 351 19.57 -28.34 21.33
N PRO A 352 20.80 -28.67 21.78
CA PRO A 352 22.01 -27.95 21.45
C PRO A 352 22.69 -28.59 20.22
N PHE A 353 22.36 -28.16 19.01
CA PHE A 353 23.19 -28.44 17.85
C PHE A 353 23.22 -27.24 16.90
N GLN A 354 24.34 -26.50 16.96
CA GLN A 354 24.80 -25.70 15.83
C GLN A 354 25.27 -26.61 14.70
N GLN A 355 25.12 -26.08 13.48
CA GLN A 355 25.70 -26.47 12.21
C GLN A 355 24.88 -27.41 11.31
N GLY A 356 24.46 -26.84 10.19
CA GLY A 356 24.40 -27.53 8.91
C GLY A 356 23.01 -27.96 8.48
N TRP A 357 22.63 -27.46 7.30
CA TRP A 357 21.55 -27.94 6.43
C TRP A 357 20.15 -27.52 6.86
N SER A 358 19.71 -26.33 6.41
CA SER A 358 18.28 -26.01 6.28
C SER A 358 17.68 -27.01 5.30
N LYS A 359 16.94 -27.98 5.85
CA LYS A 359 16.13 -28.87 5.03
C LYS A 359 15.07 -28.01 4.33
N SER A 360 15.15 -27.97 3.01
CA SER A 360 14.01 -27.84 2.12
C SER A 360 12.85 -28.65 2.69
N SER A 361 11.91 -27.97 3.33
CA SER A 361 10.65 -28.58 3.74
C SER A 361 9.56 -27.82 3.01
N ALA A 362 8.92 -28.53 2.08
CA ALA A 362 7.51 -28.31 1.80
C ALA A 362 6.76 -28.57 3.12
N ALA A 363 6.80 -27.61 4.02
CA ALA A 363 6.11 -27.67 5.30
C ALA A 363 4.67 -27.24 5.03
N ILE A 364 3.86 -28.19 4.56
CA ILE A 364 2.43 -28.19 4.92
C ILE A 364 2.39 -28.47 6.43
N GLY A 365 2.69 -27.44 7.22
CA GLY A 365 2.58 -27.45 8.66
C GLY A 365 1.11 -27.56 9.04
N ARG A 366 0.78 -28.45 9.98
CA ARG A 366 -0.57 -28.63 10.48
C ARG A 366 -1.08 -27.34 11.14
N ALA A 367 -1.83 -26.54 10.38
CA ALA A 367 -2.79 -25.57 10.86
C ALA A 367 -4.06 -25.70 10.00
N THR A 368 -5.20 -25.47 10.64
CA THR A 368 -6.56 -25.84 10.24
C THR A 368 -6.94 -25.40 8.81
N LEU A 369 -7.27 -26.36 7.93
CA LEU A 369 -7.90 -26.17 6.60
C LEU A 369 -7.25 -25.14 5.65
N ALA A 370 -6.16 -25.52 4.97
CA ALA A 370 -5.90 -25.00 3.63
C ALA A 370 -6.98 -25.57 2.68
N GLN A 371 -8.04 -24.80 2.43
CA GLN A 371 -9.14 -25.20 1.55
C GLN A 371 -8.73 -24.89 0.10
N PHE A 372 -8.02 -25.82 -0.52
CA PHE A 372 -7.69 -25.77 -1.93
C PHE A 372 -8.93 -26.12 -2.77
N VAL A 373 -9.52 -25.16 -3.46
CA VAL A 373 -10.41 -25.45 -4.60
C VAL A 373 -9.52 -25.50 -5.84
N LEU A 374 -8.94 -26.66 -6.11
CA LEU A 374 -8.00 -26.85 -7.23
C LEU A 374 -8.75 -27.08 -8.55
N GLY A 375 -8.51 -26.18 -9.52
CA GLY A 375 -8.43 -26.56 -10.93
C GLY A 375 -7.12 -27.30 -11.20
N SER A 376 -7.19 -28.36 -12.00
CA SER A 376 -6.12 -29.31 -12.38
C SER A 376 -4.65 -28.91 -12.10
N ILE A 377 -3.96 -29.72 -11.28
CA ILE A 377 -2.49 -29.72 -11.15
C ILE A 377 -1.90 -30.53 -12.33
N GLN A 378 -1.10 -29.90 -13.21
CA GLN A 378 -0.17 -30.62 -14.07
C GLN A 378 1.25 -30.48 -13.51
N GLY A 379 1.74 -31.55 -12.87
CA GLY A 379 3.16 -31.69 -12.55
C GLY A 379 3.91 -32.28 -13.74
N GLN A 380 4.81 -31.52 -14.34
CA GLN A 380 5.91 -32.02 -15.18
C GLN A 380 7.20 -31.49 -14.53
N GLY A 381 8.28 -32.23 -14.33
CA GLY A 381 8.57 -33.64 -14.56
C GLY A 381 9.83 -33.98 -13.76
N ALA A 382 9.92 -35.22 -13.31
CA ALA A 382 11.15 -35.77 -12.74
C ALA A 382 12.21 -35.92 -13.85
N MET A 383 13.46 -35.55 -13.56
CA MET A 383 14.62 -36.06 -14.29
C MET A 383 15.47 -36.97 -13.40
N PRO A 384 16.15 -37.97 -13.99
CA PRO A 384 16.60 -39.16 -13.29
C PRO A 384 17.95 -38.94 -12.60
N LYS A 385 18.13 -39.63 -11.48
CA LYS A 385 19.42 -39.78 -10.81
C LYS A 385 20.35 -40.64 -11.66
N THR A 386 21.59 -40.18 -11.81
CA THR A 386 22.77 -41.04 -11.93
C THR A 386 23.75 -40.66 -10.85
#